data_AF-A0A7C2P926-F1
#
_entry.id   AF-A0A7C2P926-F1
#
_cell.length_a   1.000
_cell.length_b   1.000
_cell.length_c   1.000
_cell.angle_alpha   90.00
_cell.angle_beta   90.00
_cell.angle_gamma   90.00
#
_symmetry.space_group_name_H-M   'P 1'
#
loop_
_entity.id
_entity.type
_entity.pdbx_description
1 polymer ?
#
loop_
_entity_poly.entity_id
_entity_poly.type
_entity_poly.pdbx_seq_one_letter_code
_entity_poly.pdbx_strand_id
1 'polypeptide(L)'
;MTKSPLTGCYARSCAGGDFGVWLKFAGYDVLLIEGKAKKPVYLHVMPERIEIKDASELWGKDTKVTQEELYGRYGKNSRVACIGPAGEKLVKYAAIVTGRRIVRRCGVGTVMGSKGLKAIVVKAERSLNLNDPERFVQLSREQTRIIKSSP
;
A
#
# COMPACT_ATOMS: atom_id res chain seq x y z
N MET A 1 0.04 0.45 10.49
CA MET A 1 0.22 0.16 11.93
C MET A 1 -0.92 -0.74 12.38
N THR A 2 -0.70 -1.62 13.36
CA THR A 2 -1.75 -2.52 13.89
C THR A 2 -1.30 -3.16 15.22
N LYS A 3 -2.15 -3.97 15.86
CA LYS A 3 -1.73 -4.92 16.89
C LYS A 3 -1.14 -6.17 16.20
N SER A 4 0.10 -6.51 16.53
CA SER A 4 0.83 -7.62 15.93
C SER A 4 0.16 -8.96 16.29
N PRO A 5 -0.22 -9.81 15.32
CA PRO A 5 -0.70 -11.15 15.61
C PRO A 5 0.43 -12.11 16.02
N LEU A 6 1.70 -11.75 15.76
CA LEU A 6 2.86 -12.54 16.17
C LEU A 6 3.23 -12.28 17.63
N THR A 7 3.21 -11.02 18.06
CA THR A 7 3.76 -10.61 19.36
C THR A 7 2.72 -10.10 20.34
N GLY A 8 1.49 -9.84 19.91
CA GLY A 8 0.43 -9.24 20.73
C GLY A 8 0.62 -7.74 21.01
N CYS A 9 1.81 -7.19 20.75
CA CYS A 9 2.14 -5.78 21.00
C CYS A 9 1.83 -4.87 19.80
N TYR A 10 2.01 -3.57 20.00
CA TYR A 10 1.99 -2.57 18.94
C TYR A 10 2.97 -2.89 17.80
N ALA A 11 2.51 -2.76 16.56
CA ALA A 11 3.31 -2.95 15.35
C ALA A 11 3.32 -1.71 14.44
N ARG A 12 4.53 -1.23 14.16
CA ARG A 12 4.84 -0.34 13.04
C ARG A 12 5.74 -1.08 12.07
N SER A 13 5.32 -1.12 10.81
CA SER A 13 6.08 -1.73 9.71
C SER A 13 6.01 -0.78 8.52
N CYS A 14 7.13 -0.51 7.89
CA CYS A 14 7.27 0.47 6.83
C CYS A 14 7.90 -0.16 5.59
N ALA A 15 7.53 0.36 4.43
CA ALA A 15 8.20 0.10 3.18
C ALA A 15 8.37 1.43 2.44
N GLY A 16 9.45 1.54 1.67
CA GLY A 16 9.61 2.63 0.71
C GLY A 16 8.81 2.36 -0.57
N GLY A 17 9.29 2.93 -1.68
CA GLY A 17 8.56 2.91 -2.95
C GLY A 17 7.63 4.10 -3.03
N ASP A 18 6.64 4.03 -3.91
CA ASP A 18 5.80 5.18 -4.25
C ASP A 18 4.33 5.02 -3.87
N PHE A 19 3.90 3.88 -3.30
CA PHE A 19 2.51 3.69 -2.86
C PHE A 19 2.00 4.83 -1.95
N GLY A 20 2.78 5.21 -0.94
CA GLY A 20 2.40 6.32 -0.04
C GLY A 20 2.31 7.67 -0.74
N VAL A 21 3.17 7.93 -1.72
CA VAL A 21 3.14 9.16 -2.52
C VAL A 21 1.86 9.20 -3.36
N TRP A 22 1.49 8.08 -3.98
CA TRP A 22 0.27 7.97 -4.78
C TRP A 22 -0.99 8.05 -3.92
N LEU A 23 -0.95 7.57 -2.68
CA LEU A 23 -2.05 7.76 -1.73
C LEU A 23 -2.23 9.25 -1.40
N LYS A 24 -1.13 9.98 -1.19
CA LYS A 24 -1.18 11.42 -0.97
C LYS A 24 -1.68 12.18 -2.20
N PHE A 25 -1.25 11.79 -3.40
CA PHE A 25 -1.79 12.31 -4.66
C PHE A 25 -3.30 12.07 -4.82
N ALA A 26 -3.81 10.96 -4.29
CA ALA A 26 -5.25 10.69 -4.24
C ALA A 26 -5.99 11.53 -3.18
N GLY A 27 -5.29 12.36 -2.40
CA GLY A 27 -5.88 13.23 -1.38
C GLY A 27 -5.97 12.62 0.02
N TYR A 28 -5.37 11.44 0.27
CA TYR A 28 -5.47 10.76 1.56
C TYR A 28 -4.11 10.67 2.26
N ASP A 29 -4.11 10.95 3.57
CA ASP A 29 -2.93 10.78 4.42
C ASP A 29 -2.87 9.39 5.06
N VAL A 30 -4.03 8.87 5.47
CA VAL A 30 -4.15 7.60 6.20
C VAL A 30 -5.41 6.87 5.75
N LEU A 31 -5.31 5.54 5.63
CA LEU A 31 -6.45 4.65 5.50
C LEU A 31 -6.60 3.84 6.79
N LEU A 32 -7.72 4.04 7.50
CA LEU A 32 -8.09 3.22 8.66
C LEU A 32 -9.05 2.11 8.21
N ILE A 33 -8.68 0.85 8.43
CA ILE A 33 -9.44 -0.30 7.93
C ILE A 33 -9.98 -1.11 9.12
N GLU A 34 -11.28 -1.00 9.35
CA GLU A 34 -11.99 -1.63 10.47
C GLU A 34 -12.90 -2.76 9.99
N GLY A 35 -13.41 -3.56 10.93
CA GLY A 35 -14.27 -4.71 10.61
C GLY A 35 -13.58 -5.81 9.81
N LYS A 36 -14.40 -6.63 9.14
CA LYS A 36 -14.02 -7.75 8.28
C LYS A 36 -15.08 -7.91 7.17
N ALA A 37 -14.63 -8.08 5.93
CA ALA A 37 -15.53 -8.34 4.80
C ALA A 37 -16.09 -9.78 4.84
N LYS A 38 -17.33 -9.95 4.36
CA LYS A 38 -17.99 -11.28 4.26
C LYS A 38 -17.36 -12.18 3.20
N LYS A 39 -16.72 -11.59 2.20
CA LYS A 39 -16.02 -12.25 1.09
C LYS A 39 -14.72 -11.50 0.79
N PRO A 40 -13.76 -12.10 0.05
CA PRO A 40 -12.57 -11.40 -0.40
C PRO A 40 -12.88 -10.10 -1.14
N VAL A 41 -12.25 -9.00 -0.73
CA VAL A 41 -12.40 -7.68 -1.37
C VAL A 41 -11.06 -7.00 -1.59
N TYR A 42 -11.02 -6.01 -2.47
CA TYR A 42 -9.94 -5.03 -2.56
C TYR A 42 -10.50 -3.61 -2.55
N LEU A 43 -9.70 -2.65 -2.09
CA LEU A 43 -10.05 -1.23 -2.16
C LEU A 43 -9.52 -0.63 -3.46
N HIS A 44 -10.36 0.12 -4.17
CA HIS A 44 -9.96 0.97 -5.28
C HIS A 44 -10.08 2.44 -4.86
N VAL A 45 -8.95 3.07 -4.65
CA VAL A 45 -8.79 4.43 -4.10
C VAL A 45 -8.50 5.38 -5.25
N MET A 46 -9.36 6.36 -5.41
CA MET A 46 -9.29 7.46 -6.38
C MET A 46 -9.43 8.79 -5.63
N PRO A 47 -9.06 9.93 -6.24
CA PRO A 47 -9.40 11.25 -5.71
C PRO A 47 -10.88 11.31 -5.32
N GLU A 48 -11.15 11.72 -4.09
CA GLU A 48 -12.51 11.93 -3.52
C GLU A 48 -13.42 10.70 -3.45
N ARG A 49 -12.95 9.52 -3.92
CA ARG A 49 -13.77 8.31 -4.02
C ARG A 49 -12.99 7.04 -3.68
N ILE A 50 -13.54 6.24 -2.77
CA ILE A 50 -13.03 4.90 -2.46
C ILE A 50 -14.13 3.88 -2.71
N GLU A 51 -13.81 2.83 -3.48
CA GLU A 51 -14.72 1.71 -3.73
C GLU A 51 -14.20 0.43 -3.09
N ILE A 52 -15.11 -0.38 -2.54
CA ILE A 52 -14.85 -1.76 -2.16
C ILE A 52 -15.27 -2.66 -3.34
N LYS A 53 -14.35 -3.41 -3.91
CA LYS A 53 -14.57 -4.29 -5.05
C LYS A 53 -14.36 -5.75 -4.66
N ASP A 54 -15.02 -6.65 -5.38
CA ASP A 54 -14.84 -8.10 -5.21
C ASP A 54 -13.42 -8.53 -5.59
N ALA A 55 -12.79 -9.36 -4.74
CA ALA A 55 -11.45 -9.89 -4.97
C ALA A 55 -11.42 -11.42 -5.04
N SER A 56 -12.57 -12.07 -5.26
CA SER A 56 -12.67 -13.54 -5.24
C SER A 56 -11.75 -14.18 -6.28
N GLU A 57 -11.64 -13.56 -7.46
CA GLU A 57 -10.72 -13.98 -8.53
C GLU A 57 -9.24 -13.76 -8.19
N LEU A 58 -8.92 -12.85 -7.27
CA LEU A 58 -7.55 -12.56 -6.86
C LEU A 58 -7.11 -13.40 -5.66
N TRP A 59 -8.06 -13.89 -4.87
CA TRP A 59 -7.81 -14.68 -3.69
C TRP A 59 -7.11 -16.00 -4.06
N GLY A 60 -6.06 -16.37 -3.32
CA GLY A 60 -5.22 -17.52 -3.62
C GLY A 60 -4.06 -17.22 -4.57
N LYS A 61 -4.10 -16.11 -5.33
CA LYS A 61 -3.01 -15.73 -6.24
C LYS A 61 -1.82 -15.13 -5.48
N ASP A 62 -0.62 -15.33 -6.02
CA ASP A 62 0.58 -14.71 -5.48
C ASP A 62 0.56 -13.18 -5.66
N THR A 63 1.47 -12.48 -4.96
CA THR A 63 1.51 -11.01 -4.97
C THR A 63 1.97 -10.42 -6.30
N LYS A 64 2.75 -11.14 -7.10
CA LYS A 64 3.19 -10.67 -8.43
C LYS A 64 2.02 -10.73 -9.41
N VAL A 65 1.34 -11.88 -9.48
CA VAL A 65 0.15 -12.09 -10.32
C VAL A 65 -0.97 -11.13 -9.91
N THR A 66 -1.23 -10.97 -8.60
CA THR A 66 -2.23 -10.01 -8.10
C THR A 66 -1.94 -8.59 -8.59
N GLN A 67 -0.68 -8.16 -8.52
CA GLN A 67 -0.29 -6.84 -9.00
C GLN A 67 -0.44 -6.71 -10.52
N GLU A 68 0.00 -7.69 -11.29
CA GLU A 68 -0.11 -7.70 -12.76
C GLU A 68 -1.56 -7.60 -13.22
N GLU A 69 -2.48 -8.34 -12.60
CA GLU A 69 -3.91 -8.26 -12.92
C GLU A 69 -4.52 -6.90 -12.57
N LEU A 70 -4.18 -6.35 -11.40
CA LEU A 70 -4.68 -5.04 -11.00
C LEU A 70 -4.08 -3.91 -11.86
N TYR A 71 -2.83 -4.03 -12.29
CA TYR A 71 -2.25 -3.13 -13.30
C TYR A 71 -2.89 -3.30 -14.67
N GLY A 72 -3.33 -4.50 -15.04
CA GLY A 72 -4.11 -4.75 -16.26
C GLY A 72 -5.48 -4.07 -16.21
N ARG A 73 -6.16 -4.08 -15.05
CA ARG A 73 -7.49 -3.47 -14.85
C ARG A 73 -7.45 -1.94 -14.79
N TYR A 74 -6.43 -1.36 -14.15
CA TYR A 74 -6.39 0.08 -13.81
C TYR A 74 -5.23 0.85 -14.45
N GLY A 75 -4.46 0.17 -15.29
CA GLY A 75 -3.26 0.69 -15.95
C GLY A 75 -2.03 0.67 -15.05
N LYS A 76 -0.84 0.72 -15.70
CA LYS A 76 0.48 0.73 -15.05
C LYS A 76 0.75 1.95 -14.16
N ASN A 77 -0.06 3.00 -14.31
CA ASN A 77 -0.05 4.20 -13.47
C ASN A 77 -0.95 4.05 -12.23
N SER A 78 -1.18 2.85 -11.74
CA SER A 78 -1.79 2.59 -10.44
C SER A 78 -0.73 2.02 -9.48
N ARG A 79 -0.98 2.08 -8.17
CA ARG A 79 -0.12 1.47 -7.15
C ARG A 79 -0.91 0.49 -6.32
N VAL A 80 -0.35 -0.71 -6.18
CA VAL A 80 -1.01 -1.83 -5.54
C VAL A 80 -0.23 -2.22 -4.31
N ALA A 81 -0.89 -2.27 -3.16
CA ALA A 81 -0.41 -2.94 -1.96
C ALA A 81 -1.30 -4.17 -1.71
N CYS A 82 -0.73 -5.37 -1.74
CA CYS A 82 -1.50 -6.61 -1.65
C CYS A 82 -0.85 -7.67 -0.76
N ILE A 83 -1.65 -8.66 -0.37
CA ILE A 83 -1.18 -9.87 0.32
C ILE A 83 -1.14 -11.06 -0.64
N GLY A 84 -0.27 -12.01 -0.34
CA GLY A 84 -0.27 -13.33 -0.99
C GLY A 84 -0.95 -14.39 -0.12
N PRO A 85 -0.85 -15.67 -0.50
CA PRO A 85 -1.47 -16.79 0.21
C PRO A 85 -1.11 -16.88 1.70
N ALA A 86 0.09 -16.42 2.09
CA ALA A 86 0.48 -16.38 3.49
C ALA A 86 -0.39 -15.44 4.33
N GLY A 87 -0.78 -14.29 3.78
CA GLY A 87 -1.69 -13.35 4.46
C GLY A 87 -3.10 -13.91 4.54
N GLU A 88 -3.58 -14.51 3.45
CA GLU A 88 -4.90 -15.14 3.35
C GLU A 88 -5.05 -16.31 4.33
N LYS A 89 -4.01 -17.13 4.49
CA LYS A 89 -3.93 -18.26 5.43
C LYS A 89 -3.51 -17.86 6.85
N LEU A 90 -3.45 -16.56 7.14
CA LEU A 90 -3.16 -16.02 8.47
C LEU A 90 -1.83 -16.48 9.08
N VAL A 91 -0.79 -16.68 8.25
CA VAL A 91 0.57 -16.94 8.75
C VAL A 91 1.00 -15.73 9.58
N LYS A 92 1.41 -15.92 10.84
CA LYS A 92 1.62 -14.84 11.82
C LYS A 92 2.65 -13.78 11.43
N TYR A 93 3.52 -14.07 10.47
CA TYR A 93 4.55 -13.17 9.95
C TYR A 93 4.32 -12.78 8.48
N ALA A 94 3.09 -12.91 7.98
CA ALA A 94 2.77 -12.53 6.61
C ALA A 94 2.97 -11.02 6.38
N ALA A 95 3.47 -10.71 5.18
CA ALA A 95 3.81 -9.36 4.75
C ALA A 95 2.77 -8.78 3.78
N ILE A 96 2.85 -7.46 3.57
CA ILE A 96 2.17 -6.77 2.47
C ILE A 96 3.24 -6.42 1.43
N VAL A 97 2.95 -6.61 0.16
CA VAL A 97 3.86 -6.32 -0.96
C VAL A 97 3.31 -5.16 -1.78
N THR A 98 4.19 -4.24 -2.17
CA THR A 98 3.86 -3.10 -3.03
C THR A 98 4.98 -2.83 -4.03
N GLY A 99 4.71 -3.02 -5.32
CA GLY A 99 5.73 -3.01 -6.37
C GLY A 99 6.84 -4.03 -6.05
N ARG A 100 8.07 -3.54 -5.93
CA ARG A 100 9.26 -4.31 -5.52
C ARG A 100 9.59 -4.18 -4.02
N ARG A 101 8.68 -3.61 -3.22
CA ARG A 101 8.89 -3.30 -1.80
C ARG A 101 7.97 -4.17 -0.93
N ILE A 102 8.40 -4.40 0.31
CA ILE A 102 7.74 -5.33 1.23
C ILE A 102 7.61 -4.70 2.61
N VAL A 103 6.39 -4.63 3.12
CA VAL A 103 6.07 -4.29 4.52
C VAL A 103 6.14 -5.59 5.33
N ARG A 104 7.36 -5.91 5.79
CA ARG A 104 7.78 -7.30 6.04
C ARG A 104 7.49 -7.84 7.42
N ARG A 105 7.63 -7.04 8.48
CA ARG A 105 7.61 -7.54 9.87
C ARG A 105 6.26 -7.36 10.55
N CYS A 106 6.13 -8.05 11.68
CA CYS A 106 5.02 -7.92 12.64
C CYS A 106 3.65 -8.42 12.15
N GLY A 107 3.61 -9.25 11.10
CA GLY A 107 2.36 -9.90 10.67
C GLY A 107 1.31 -8.93 10.13
N VAL A 108 1.71 -7.79 9.56
CA VAL A 108 0.75 -6.80 9.05
C VAL A 108 -0.07 -7.36 7.88
N GLY A 109 0.49 -8.27 7.08
CA GLY A 109 -0.23 -8.96 6.01
C GLY A 109 -1.25 -9.96 6.54
N THR A 110 -0.99 -10.55 7.71
CA THR A 110 -1.94 -11.42 8.43
C THR A 110 -3.17 -10.62 8.86
N VAL A 111 -2.98 -9.41 9.38
CA VAL A 111 -4.09 -8.54 9.79
C VAL A 111 -4.89 -8.04 8.59
N MET A 112 -4.23 -7.76 7.47
CA MET A 112 -4.92 -7.43 6.23
C MET A 112 -5.76 -8.62 5.72
N GLY A 113 -5.20 -9.84 5.74
CA GLY A 113 -5.90 -11.06 5.36
C GLY A 113 -7.05 -11.45 6.28
N SER A 114 -6.93 -11.23 7.61
CA SER A 114 -8.00 -11.53 8.57
C SER A 114 -9.26 -10.69 8.34
N LYS A 115 -9.11 -9.53 7.69
CA LYS A 115 -10.20 -8.65 7.29
C LYS A 115 -10.83 -9.02 5.95
N GLY A 116 -10.33 -10.06 5.28
CA GLY A 116 -10.75 -10.42 3.92
C GLY A 116 -10.27 -9.43 2.85
N LEU A 117 -9.28 -8.59 3.17
CA LEU A 117 -8.78 -7.57 2.26
C LEU A 117 -7.57 -8.08 1.49
N LYS A 118 -7.74 -8.32 0.19
CA LYS A 118 -6.70 -8.84 -0.70
C LYS A 118 -5.69 -7.77 -1.12
N ALA A 119 -6.19 -6.57 -1.45
CA ALA A 119 -5.36 -5.50 -1.99
C ALA A 119 -5.95 -4.11 -1.72
N ILE A 120 -5.10 -3.11 -1.85
CA ILE A 120 -5.45 -1.69 -1.96
C ILE A 120 -4.80 -1.21 -3.25
N VAL A 121 -5.61 -0.67 -4.15
CA VAL A 121 -5.19 -0.09 -5.42
C VAL A 121 -5.42 1.39 -5.35
N VAL A 122 -4.39 2.16 -5.63
CA VAL A 122 -4.47 3.62 -5.71
C VAL A 122 -4.26 4.06 -7.14
N LYS A 123 -5.19 4.86 -7.65
CA LYS A 123 -5.14 5.47 -8.97
C LYS A 123 -5.42 6.96 -8.83
N ALA A 124 -4.42 7.79 -9.15
CA ALA A 124 -4.51 9.24 -9.08
C ALA A 124 -3.68 9.88 -10.19
N GLU A 125 -3.75 11.19 -10.29
CA GLU A 125 -2.80 11.98 -11.08
C GLU A 125 -1.71 12.54 -10.17
N ARG A 126 -0.55 12.88 -10.73
CA ARG A 126 0.53 13.50 -9.95
C ARG A 126 0.16 14.94 -9.61
N SER A 127 -0.53 15.13 -8.49
CA SER A 127 -0.96 16.44 -8.02
C SER A 127 -0.62 16.61 -6.54
N LEU A 128 0.08 17.70 -6.21
CA LEU A 128 0.34 18.14 -4.83
C LEU A 128 0.21 19.66 -4.76
N ASN A 129 -0.53 20.12 -3.76
CA ASN A 129 -0.57 21.53 -3.40
C ASN A 129 0.56 21.80 -2.41
N LEU A 130 1.65 22.40 -2.90
CA LEU A 130 2.76 22.86 -2.09
C LEU A 130 2.52 24.30 -1.68
N ASN A 131 2.79 24.62 -0.41
CA ASN A 131 2.69 26.00 0.10
C ASN A 131 3.72 26.93 -0.58
N ASP A 132 4.92 26.43 -0.84
CA ASP A 132 5.99 27.15 -1.53
C ASP A 132 6.72 26.19 -2.50
N PRO A 133 6.27 26.12 -3.77
CA PRO A 133 6.84 25.21 -4.77
C PRO A 133 8.32 25.52 -5.08
N GLU A 134 8.68 26.81 -5.15
CA GLU A 134 10.03 27.23 -5.52
C GLU A 134 11.03 26.85 -4.43
N ARG A 135 10.70 27.15 -3.17
CA ARG A 135 11.53 26.78 -2.03
C ARG A 135 11.64 25.27 -1.88
N PHE A 136 10.56 24.53 -2.12
CA PHE A 136 10.61 23.07 -2.11
C PHE A 136 11.60 22.50 -3.14
N VAL A 137 11.55 22.99 -4.39
CA VAL A 137 12.49 22.56 -5.44
C VAL A 137 13.93 22.93 -5.10
N GLN A 138 14.16 24.14 -4.56
CA GLN A 138 15.48 24.58 -4.13
C GLN A 138 16.07 23.62 -3.07
N LEU A 139 15.31 23.37 -2.00
CA LEU A 139 15.73 22.49 -0.89
C LEU A 139 15.90 21.05 -1.36
N SER A 140 15.03 20.54 -2.23
CA SER A 140 15.16 19.19 -2.79
C SER A 140 16.47 19.01 -3.59
N ARG A 141 16.85 20.02 -4.39
CA ARG A 141 18.13 20.03 -5.13
C ARG A 141 19.34 20.14 -4.22
N GLU A 142 19.23 20.90 -3.13
CA GLU A 142 20.27 21.00 -2.11
C GLU A 142 20.48 19.67 -1.39
N GLN A 143 19.41 19.06 -0.88
CA GLN A 143 19.46 17.76 -0.22
C GLN A 143 20.03 16.67 -1.14
N THR A 144 19.63 16.67 -2.41
CA THR A 144 20.18 15.72 -3.40
C THR A 144 21.69 15.90 -3.58
N ARG A 145 22.20 17.14 -3.55
CA ARG A 145 23.65 17.41 -3.63
C ARG A 145 24.37 16.87 -2.41
N ILE A 146 23.86 17.17 -1.20
CA ILE A 146 24.45 16.70 0.07
C ILE A 146 24.54 15.17 0.10
N ILE A 147 23.45 14.48 -0.28
CA ILE A 147 23.42 13.02 -0.30
C ILE A 147 24.45 12.45 -1.29
N LYS A 148 24.59 13.07 -2.47
CA LYS A 148 25.55 12.61 -3.50
C LYS A 148 27.01 12.88 -3.15
N SER A 149 27.29 13.92 -2.37
CA SER A 149 28.65 14.25 -1.92
C SER A 149 29.06 13.53 -0.63
N SER A 150 28.11 12.86 0.03
CA SER A 150 28.39 12.08 1.24
C SER A 150 28.85 10.68 0.83
N PRO A 151 30.03 10.21 1.30
CA PRO A 151 30.58 8.89 0.95
C PRO A 151 29.74 7.72 1.51
#